data_AF-A0A6I2ZDY6-F1
#
_entry.id   AF-A0A6I2ZDY6-F1
#
_cell.length_a   1.000
_cell.length_b   1.000
_cell.length_c   1.000
_cell.angle_alpha   90.00
_cell.angle_beta   90.00
_cell.angle_gamma   90.00
#
_symmetry.space_group_name_H-M   'P 1'
#
loop_
_entity.id
_entity.type
_entity.pdbx_description
1 polymer ?
#
loop_
_entity_poly.entity_id
_entity_poly.type
_entity_poly.pdbx_seq_one_letter_code
_entity_poly.pdbx_strand_id
1 'polypeptide(L)'
;MTRAVLLAHGSPDPRSGEVVRARAAALSRRLELPVAAAFLDHEQPDLASVVASGRGGDPDDHVVILPLLLSSAFHARVDVPAAVAALPVSSSRQVSLLDPLGHPAPLLDALLVRAAGPCVVVAAGTRVDDERDAFVAAVSASSQRTGIFALATFATGPGPRLEDVVPAGSATVIPWLLAPGRLLDAINSAATAHGCTHSGEGLLLEELMVAEIAARLGSAADKGLST
;
A
#
# COMPACT_ATOMS: atom_id res chain seq x y z
N MET A 1 -21.11 -5.16 15.81
CA MET A 1 -20.04 -4.12 15.80
C MET A 1 -19.11 -4.28 14.60
N THR A 2 -18.88 -3.22 13.79
CA THR A 2 -17.89 -3.25 12.69
C THR A 2 -16.48 -2.90 13.18
N ARG A 3 -15.47 -3.55 12.60
CA ARG A 3 -14.03 -3.25 12.80
C ARG A 3 -13.25 -3.47 11.53
N ALA A 4 -12.12 -2.78 11.39
CA ALA A 4 -11.25 -2.90 10.22
C ALA A 4 -9.86 -3.46 10.56
N VAL A 5 -9.26 -4.11 9.57
CA VAL A 5 -7.90 -4.62 9.61
C VAL A 5 -7.13 -4.07 8.42
N LEU A 6 -6.02 -3.39 8.67
CA LEU A 6 -5.02 -3.09 7.66
C LEU A 6 -4.09 -4.30 7.56
N LEU A 7 -4.17 -5.01 6.43
CA LEU A 7 -3.38 -6.22 6.21
C LEU A 7 -2.14 -5.88 5.37
N ALA A 8 -1.00 -5.80 6.02
CA ALA A 8 0.30 -5.64 5.37
C ALA A 8 0.95 -6.99 5.10
N HIS A 9 1.89 -7.06 4.15
CA HIS A 9 2.70 -8.27 3.98
C HIS A 9 3.61 -8.49 5.20
N GLY A 10 4.19 -7.41 5.74
CA GLY A 10 5.21 -7.45 6.78
C GLY A 10 6.61 -7.30 6.22
N SER A 11 7.56 -6.93 7.07
CA SER A 11 8.96 -6.73 6.68
C SER A 11 9.91 -7.13 7.80
N PRO A 12 11.13 -7.61 7.49
CA PRO A 12 12.20 -7.73 8.48
C PRO A 12 12.68 -6.37 9.01
N ASP A 13 12.36 -5.25 8.35
CA ASP A 13 12.69 -3.91 8.83
C ASP A 13 11.58 -3.38 9.75
N PRO A 14 11.86 -3.13 11.05
CA PRO A 14 10.84 -2.77 12.02
C PRO A 14 10.12 -1.46 11.70
N ARG A 15 10.76 -0.54 10.96
CA ARG A 15 10.14 0.74 10.55
C ARG A 15 8.88 0.52 9.73
N SER A 16 8.80 -0.59 8.99
CA SER A 16 7.64 -0.95 8.20
C SER A 16 6.44 -1.24 9.10
N GLY A 17 6.55 -2.18 10.03
CA GLY A 17 5.45 -2.49 10.94
C GLY A 17 5.10 -1.34 11.88
N GLU A 18 6.08 -0.54 12.31
CA GLU A 18 5.84 0.67 13.10
C GLU A 18 4.90 1.64 12.39
N VAL A 19 5.14 1.94 11.11
CA VAL A 19 4.26 2.87 10.37
C VAL A 19 2.87 2.27 10.15
N VAL A 20 2.75 0.96 9.86
CA VAL A 20 1.43 0.33 9.69
C VAL A 20 0.63 0.38 10.99
N ARG A 21 1.24 0.03 12.13
CA ARG A 21 0.59 0.09 13.46
C ARG A 21 0.19 1.54 13.81
N ALA A 22 1.09 2.50 13.56
CA ALA A 22 0.80 3.91 13.80
C ALA A 22 -0.38 4.41 12.95
N ARG A 23 -0.48 3.98 11.69
CA ARG A 23 -1.62 4.32 10.81
C ARG A 23 -2.90 3.64 11.21
N ALA A 24 -2.89 2.37 11.60
CA ALA A 24 -4.06 1.72 12.16
C ALA A 24 -4.61 2.49 13.38
N ALA A 25 -3.74 2.86 14.33
CA ALA A 25 -4.13 3.63 15.50
C ALA A 25 -4.67 5.04 15.15
N ALA A 26 -4.07 5.72 14.18
CA ALA A 26 -4.54 7.03 13.73
C ALA A 26 -5.90 6.96 13.01
N LEU A 27 -6.08 5.97 12.13
CA LEU A 27 -7.35 5.73 11.44
C LEU A 27 -8.46 5.33 12.40
N SER A 28 -8.12 4.53 13.42
CA SER A 28 -9.06 4.15 14.49
C SER A 28 -9.67 5.36 15.19
N ARG A 29 -8.84 6.35 15.51
CA ARG A 29 -9.31 7.63 16.07
C ARG A 29 -10.07 8.48 15.06
N ARG A 30 -9.58 8.56 13.82
CA ARG A 30 -10.17 9.41 12.76
C ARG A 30 -11.56 8.95 12.35
N LEU A 31 -11.80 7.64 12.32
CA LEU A 31 -13.04 7.03 11.85
C LEU A 31 -14.00 6.65 12.99
N GLU A 32 -13.58 6.81 14.25
CA GLU A 32 -14.31 6.30 15.42
C GLU A 32 -14.68 4.80 15.29
N LEU A 33 -13.84 4.05 14.58
CA LEU A 33 -14.01 2.64 14.21
C LEU A 33 -12.77 1.88 14.67
N PRO A 34 -12.88 0.71 15.35
CA PRO A 34 -11.69 -0.07 15.70
C PRO A 34 -10.92 -0.48 14.45
N VAL A 35 -9.69 0.00 14.30
CA VAL A 35 -8.76 -0.40 13.23
C VAL A 35 -7.52 -1.03 13.81
N ALA A 36 -7.20 -2.26 13.38
CA ALA A 36 -6.00 -2.99 13.77
C ALA A 36 -5.04 -3.20 12.59
N ALA A 37 -3.75 -3.34 12.88
CA ALA A 37 -2.77 -3.82 11.90
C ALA A 37 -2.64 -5.34 12.01
N ALA A 38 -2.54 -6.01 10.86
CA ALA A 38 -2.19 -7.43 10.77
C ALA A 38 -1.13 -7.63 9.69
N PHE A 39 -0.34 -8.69 9.84
CA PHE A 39 0.76 -9.01 8.94
C PHE A 39 0.63 -10.43 8.40
N LEU A 40 1.01 -10.65 7.14
CA LEU A 40 1.05 -11.99 6.54
C LEU A 40 2.32 -12.76 6.94
N ASP A 41 3.44 -12.06 7.09
CA ASP A 41 4.74 -12.63 7.45
C ASP A 41 5.56 -11.61 8.28
N HIS A 42 6.71 -12.06 8.79
CA HIS A 42 7.78 -11.33 9.48
C HIS A 42 7.40 -10.67 10.81
N GLU A 43 6.14 -10.35 11.02
CA GLU A 43 5.68 -9.52 12.11
C GLU A 43 4.38 -10.06 12.70
N GLN A 44 4.12 -9.66 13.94
CA GLN A 44 2.88 -9.95 14.64
C GLN A 44 2.12 -8.64 14.93
N PRO A 45 0.79 -8.70 15.11
CA PRO A 45 -0.05 -9.91 15.08
C PRO A 45 -0.38 -10.39 13.65
N ASP A 46 -0.57 -11.70 13.49
CA ASP A 46 -1.13 -12.27 12.26
C ASP A 46 -2.63 -11.98 12.11
N LEU A 47 -3.14 -12.16 10.89
CA LEU A 47 -4.55 -11.88 10.58
C LEU A 47 -5.52 -12.71 11.42
N ALA A 48 -5.23 -14.00 11.63
CA ALA A 48 -6.10 -14.90 12.38
C ALA A 48 -6.23 -14.48 13.84
N SER A 49 -5.12 -14.07 14.47
CA SER A 49 -5.06 -13.58 15.84
C SER A 49 -5.84 -12.27 16.00
N VAL A 50 -5.69 -11.33 15.06
CA VAL A 50 -6.48 -10.09 15.07
C VAL A 50 -7.97 -10.37 14.94
N VAL A 51 -8.35 -11.26 14.02
CA VAL A 51 -9.77 -11.62 13.81
C VAL A 51 -10.35 -12.32 15.04
N ALA A 52 -9.59 -13.24 15.65
CA ALA A 52 -10.00 -14.01 16.83
C ALA A 52 -10.09 -13.16 18.11
N SER A 53 -9.30 -12.09 18.24
CA SER A 53 -9.30 -11.21 19.41
C SER A 53 -10.58 -10.38 19.58
N GLY A 54 -11.40 -10.27 18.54
CA GLY A 54 -12.73 -9.64 18.63
C GLY A 54 -13.65 -10.47 19.54
N ARG A 55 -14.50 -9.79 20.32
CA ARG A 55 -15.46 -10.43 21.24
C ARG A 55 -16.42 -11.32 20.44
N GLY A 56 -16.10 -12.60 20.32
CA GLY A 56 -16.98 -13.59 19.72
C GLY A 56 -18.27 -13.67 20.55
N GLY A 57 -19.42 -13.53 19.89
CA GLY A 57 -20.73 -13.60 20.54
C GLY A 57 -21.69 -12.46 20.18
N ASP A 58 -21.20 -11.39 19.54
CA ASP A 58 -22.08 -10.38 18.93
C ASP A 58 -22.53 -10.88 17.54
N PRO A 59 -23.85 -11.08 17.30
CA PRO A 59 -24.37 -11.44 15.98
C PRO A 59 -24.04 -10.42 14.88
N ASP A 60 -23.59 -9.21 15.24
CA ASP A 60 -23.24 -8.14 14.32
C ASP A 60 -21.71 -7.93 14.16
N ASP A 61 -20.85 -8.91 14.52
CA ASP A 61 -19.37 -8.77 14.35
C ASP A 61 -18.97 -8.82 12.86
N HIS A 62 -18.73 -7.62 12.29
CA HIS A 62 -18.32 -7.44 10.90
C HIS A 62 -16.86 -6.99 10.81
N VAL A 63 -16.03 -7.77 10.11
CA VAL A 63 -14.61 -7.49 9.91
C VAL A 63 -14.34 -7.06 8.48
N VAL A 64 -13.90 -5.82 8.29
CA VAL A 64 -13.45 -5.29 7.01
C VAL A 64 -11.93 -5.42 6.92
N ILE A 65 -11.42 -6.13 5.92
CA ILE A 65 -9.99 -6.34 5.70
C ILE A 65 -9.57 -5.52 4.47
N LEU A 66 -8.61 -4.60 4.65
CA LEU A 66 -8.02 -3.83 3.56
C LEU A 66 -6.56 -4.28 3.34
N PRO A 67 -6.26 -4.96 2.22
CA PRO A 67 -4.89 -5.28 1.84
C PRO A 67 -4.11 -4.02 1.50
N LEU A 68 -3.03 -3.77 2.23
CA LEU A 68 -2.06 -2.73 1.93
C LEU A 68 -1.10 -3.25 0.84
N LEU A 69 -1.61 -3.39 -0.39
CA LEU A 69 -0.87 -3.86 -1.56
C LEU A 69 -1.06 -2.86 -2.71
N LEU A 70 0.05 -2.46 -3.34
CA LEU A 70 0.05 -1.52 -4.46
C LEU A 70 -0.20 -2.18 -5.81
N SER A 71 0.00 -3.49 -5.91
CA SER A 71 -0.36 -4.28 -7.09
C SER A 71 -1.62 -5.10 -6.82
N SER A 72 -2.38 -5.33 -7.88
CA SER A 72 -3.63 -6.09 -7.84
C SER A 72 -3.47 -7.56 -8.24
N ALA A 73 -2.25 -8.05 -8.56
CA ALA A 73 -2.11 -9.30 -9.31
C ALA A 73 -0.92 -10.18 -8.91
N PHE A 74 -0.97 -10.83 -7.75
CA PHE A 74 -0.58 -12.24 -7.51
C PHE A 74 -0.67 -12.53 -6.01
N HIS A 75 -0.01 -11.73 -5.16
CA HIS A 75 -0.14 -11.81 -3.69
C HIS A 75 -1.55 -11.44 -3.21
N ALA A 76 -2.20 -10.50 -3.89
CA ALA A 76 -3.61 -10.16 -3.66
C ALA A 76 -4.59 -11.30 -4.03
N ARG A 77 -4.18 -12.25 -4.90
CA ARG A 77 -5.06 -13.32 -5.40
C ARG A 77 -4.83 -14.67 -4.74
N VAL A 78 -3.69 -14.85 -4.06
CA VAL A 78 -3.32 -16.13 -3.43
C VAL A 78 -3.17 -15.96 -1.92
N ASP A 79 -2.19 -15.19 -1.46
CA ASP A 79 -1.85 -15.15 -0.03
C ASP A 79 -2.93 -14.49 0.81
N VAL A 80 -3.49 -13.37 0.33
CA VAL A 80 -4.55 -12.67 1.03
C VAL A 80 -5.85 -13.51 1.08
N PRO A 81 -6.37 -14.04 -0.04
CA PRO A 81 -7.54 -14.93 0.00
C PRO A 81 -7.30 -16.20 0.82
N ALA A 82 -6.11 -16.81 0.77
CA ALA A 82 -5.79 -17.97 1.57
C ALA A 82 -5.79 -17.64 3.08
N ALA A 83 -5.19 -16.52 3.48
CA ALA A 83 -5.19 -16.05 4.86
C ALA A 83 -6.63 -15.74 5.35
N VAL A 84 -7.48 -15.18 4.49
CA VAL A 84 -8.89 -14.93 4.80
C VAL A 84 -9.70 -16.24 4.90
N ALA A 85 -9.47 -17.20 4.00
CA ALA A 85 -10.14 -18.50 4.01
C ALA A 85 -9.76 -19.35 5.24
N ALA A 86 -8.55 -19.16 5.77
CA ALA A 86 -8.08 -19.83 6.97
C ALA A 86 -8.63 -19.22 8.28
N LEU A 87 -9.41 -18.14 8.22
CA LEU A 87 -9.95 -17.50 9.42
C LEU A 87 -10.94 -18.41 10.15
N PRO A 88 -10.88 -18.48 11.49
CA PRO A 88 -11.90 -19.12 12.29
C PRO A 88 -13.16 -18.23 12.33
N VAL A 89 -13.94 -18.25 11.26
CA VAL A 89 -15.24 -17.59 11.20
C VAL A 89 -16.30 -18.48 11.83
N SER A 90 -16.90 -18.03 12.93
CA SER A 90 -18.17 -18.59 13.41
C SER A 90 -19.28 -18.24 12.41
N SER A 91 -20.38 -18.99 12.44
CA SER A 91 -21.59 -18.69 11.63
C SER A 91 -22.18 -17.30 11.84
N SER A 92 -21.75 -16.59 12.89
CA SER A 92 -22.21 -15.26 13.28
C SER A 92 -21.24 -14.12 12.91
N ARG A 93 -20.14 -14.39 12.20
CA ARG A 93 -19.12 -13.38 11.87
C ARG A 93 -19.07 -13.12 10.37
N GLN A 94 -19.30 -11.88 9.97
CA GLN A 94 -19.17 -11.46 8.58
C GLN A 94 -17.76 -10.93 8.32
N VAL A 95 -17.16 -11.32 7.19
CA VAL A 95 -15.84 -10.81 6.75
C VAL A 95 -15.98 -10.23 5.35
N SER A 96 -15.53 -9.00 5.17
CA SER A 96 -15.45 -8.33 3.87
C SER A 96 -14.01 -8.04 3.52
N LEU A 97 -13.53 -8.62 2.42
CA LEU A 97 -12.23 -8.31 1.85
C LEU A 97 -12.38 -7.19 0.82
N LEU A 98 -11.69 -6.06 1.05
CA LEU A 98 -11.64 -4.96 0.10
C LEU A 98 -10.57 -5.20 -0.97
N ASP A 99 -10.73 -4.52 -2.11
CA ASP A 99 -9.70 -4.49 -3.13
C ASP A 99 -8.38 -3.88 -2.60
N PRO A 100 -7.22 -4.40 -3.04
CA PRO A 100 -5.92 -3.78 -2.80
C PRO A 100 -5.90 -2.28 -3.10
N LEU A 101 -5.04 -1.53 -2.41
CA LEU A 101 -4.86 -0.08 -2.64
C LEU A 101 -4.60 0.25 -4.11
N GLY A 102 -3.79 -0.56 -4.78
CA GLY A 102 -3.44 -0.35 -6.18
C GLY A 102 -2.54 0.88 -6.36
N HIS A 103 -2.77 1.62 -7.44
CA HIS A 103 -2.03 2.84 -7.78
C HIS A 103 -2.99 4.05 -7.79
N PRO A 104 -3.29 4.67 -6.63
CA PRO A 104 -4.24 5.78 -6.59
C PRO A 104 -3.76 6.96 -7.44
N ALA A 105 -4.51 7.25 -8.51
CA ALA A 105 -4.20 8.34 -9.44
C ALA A 105 -4.02 9.71 -8.75
N PRO A 106 -4.86 10.13 -7.79
CA PRO A 106 -4.67 11.41 -7.10
C PRO A 106 -3.34 11.50 -6.34
N LEU A 107 -2.88 10.40 -5.76
CA LEU A 107 -1.59 10.36 -5.06
C LEU A 107 -0.44 10.47 -6.07
N LEU A 108 -0.44 9.64 -7.12
CA LEU A 108 0.57 9.74 -8.18
C LEU A 108 0.65 11.15 -8.76
N ASP A 109 -0.50 11.72 -9.13
CA ASP A 109 -0.57 13.06 -9.72
C ASP A 109 0.04 14.12 -8.78
N ALA A 110 -0.30 14.08 -7.48
CA ALA A 110 0.24 15.00 -6.50
C ALA A 110 1.76 14.84 -6.31
N LEU A 111 2.27 13.62 -6.30
CA LEU A 111 3.71 13.36 -6.19
C LEU A 111 4.48 13.86 -7.41
N LEU A 112 3.95 13.66 -8.62
CA LEU A 112 4.55 14.17 -9.85
C LEU A 112 4.56 15.70 -9.89
N VAL A 113 3.45 16.35 -9.54
CA VAL A 113 3.38 17.81 -9.47
C VAL A 113 4.37 18.38 -8.46
N ARG A 114 4.53 17.73 -7.29
CA ARG A 114 5.45 18.15 -6.23
C ARG A 114 6.92 18.09 -6.63
N ALA A 115 7.29 17.16 -7.51
CA ALA A 115 8.66 17.04 -8.03
C ALA A 115 9.04 18.18 -8.99
N ALA A 116 8.06 18.89 -9.58
CA ALA A 116 8.26 20.10 -10.38
C ALA A 116 9.28 19.97 -11.54
N GLY A 117 9.43 18.76 -12.11
CA GLY A 117 10.36 18.44 -13.20
C GLY A 117 10.25 16.98 -13.65
N PRO A 118 11.12 16.50 -14.54
CA PRO A 118 11.16 15.09 -14.94
C PRO A 118 11.24 14.15 -13.72
N CYS A 119 10.44 13.09 -13.73
CA CYS A 119 10.30 12.17 -12.61
C CYS A 119 10.61 10.72 -13.01
N VAL A 120 11.17 9.96 -12.08
CA VAL A 120 11.25 8.51 -12.17
C VAL A 120 10.56 7.90 -10.95
N VAL A 121 9.47 7.18 -11.18
CA VAL A 121 8.70 6.51 -10.12
C VAL A 121 9.19 5.07 -10.02
N VAL A 122 9.73 4.70 -8.85
CA VAL A 122 10.45 3.42 -8.67
C VAL A 122 9.66 2.47 -7.78
N ALA A 123 9.19 1.36 -8.34
CA ALA A 123 8.56 0.28 -7.57
C ALA A 123 9.60 -0.75 -7.10
N ALA A 124 9.23 -1.63 -6.17
CA ALA A 124 10.11 -2.69 -5.67
C ALA A 124 10.63 -3.63 -6.79
N GLY A 125 9.76 -3.98 -7.74
CA GLY A 125 9.98 -5.03 -8.72
C GLY A 125 9.06 -6.22 -8.50
N THR A 126 8.63 -6.84 -9.59
CA THR A 126 7.79 -8.04 -9.58
C THR A 126 8.11 -8.88 -10.80
N ARG A 127 7.99 -10.20 -10.67
CA ARG A 127 8.15 -11.14 -11.78
C ARG A 127 6.85 -11.34 -12.56
N VAL A 128 5.74 -10.75 -12.10
CA VAL A 128 4.45 -10.84 -12.77
C VAL A 128 4.32 -9.72 -13.78
N ASP A 129 4.19 -10.08 -15.05
CA ASP A 129 4.20 -9.14 -16.18
C ASP A 129 3.03 -8.15 -16.08
N ASP A 130 1.81 -8.65 -15.83
CA ASP A 130 0.61 -7.82 -15.65
C ASP A 130 0.74 -6.77 -14.54
N GLU A 131 1.46 -7.09 -13.44
CA GLU A 131 1.70 -6.11 -12.38
C GLU A 131 2.67 -5.01 -12.81
N ARG A 132 3.69 -5.37 -13.59
CA ARG A 132 4.63 -4.37 -14.15
C ARG A 132 3.90 -3.48 -15.14
N ASP A 133 3.09 -4.05 -16.03
CA ASP A 133 2.33 -3.32 -17.03
C ASP A 133 1.29 -2.38 -16.40
N ALA A 134 0.58 -2.84 -15.36
CA ALA A 134 -0.35 -2.01 -14.61
C ALA A 134 0.33 -0.81 -13.94
N PHE A 135 1.51 -1.02 -13.34
CA PHE A 135 2.27 0.07 -12.74
C PHE A 135 2.79 1.07 -13.80
N VAL A 136 3.35 0.58 -14.91
CA VAL A 136 3.81 1.40 -16.03
C VAL A 136 2.65 2.22 -16.61
N ALA A 137 1.48 1.61 -16.79
CA ALA A 137 0.27 2.27 -17.27
C ALA A 137 -0.20 3.36 -16.28
N ALA A 138 -0.19 3.09 -14.97
CA ALA A 138 -0.59 4.04 -13.95
C ALA A 138 0.33 5.29 -13.93
N VAL A 139 1.64 5.10 -14.00
CA VAL A 139 2.61 6.20 -14.09
C VAL A 139 2.44 6.97 -15.41
N SER A 140 2.30 6.28 -16.53
CA SER A 140 2.09 6.91 -17.85
C SER A 140 0.81 7.74 -17.91
N ALA A 141 -0.28 7.23 -17.36
CA ALA A 141 -1.55 7.96 -17.29
C ALA A 141 -1.44 9.21 -16.40
N SER A 142 -0.70 9.13 -15.29
CA SER A 142 -0.45 10.26 -14.39
C SER A 142 0.43 11.33 -15.03
N SER A 143 1.47 10.90 -15.76
CA SER A 143 2.32 11.76 -16.60
C SER A 143 1.46 12.54 -17.61
N GLN A 144 0.55 11.87 -18.30
CA GLN A 144 -0.38 12.51 -19.25
C GLN A 144 -1.35 13.50 -18.59
N ARG A 145 -1.94 13.14 -17.44
CA ARG A 145 -2.89 14.01 -16.73
C ARG A 145 -2.25 15.28 -16.18
N THR A 146 -1.04 15.16 -15.65
CA THR A 146 -0.34 16.27 -14.99
C THR A 146 0.50 17.11 -15.96
N GLY A 147 0.87 16.56 -17.12
CA GLY A 147 1.85 17.14 -18.03
C GLY A 147 3.29 17.04 -17.55
N ILE A 148 3.56 16.39 -16.41
CA ILE A 148 4.90 16.14 -15.88
C ILE A 148 5.46 14.88 -16.51
N PHE A 149 6.60 14.98 -17.18
CA PHE A 149 7.27 13.80 -17.76
C PHE A 149 7.68 12.83 -16.66
N ALA A 150 7.04 11.66 -16.60
CA ALA A 150 7.36 10.62 -15.63
C ALA A 150 7.55 9.25 -16.30
N LEU A 151 8.56 8.50 -15.83
CA LEU A 151 8.84 7.12 -16.24
C LEU A 151 8.73 6.17 -15.04
N ALA A 152 8.30 4.94 -15.30
CA ALA A 152 8.25 3.86 -14.31
C ALA A 152 9.52 2.99 -14.40
N THR A 153 10.12 2.69 -13.25
CA THR A 153 11.26 1.77 -13.14
C THR A 153 11.10 0.84 -11.93
N PHE A 154 11.99 -0.14 -11.82
CA PHE A 154 11.93 -1.16 -10.79
C PHE A 154 13.28 -1.29 -10.08
N ALA A 155 13.28 -1.33 -8.75
CA ALA A 155 14.50 -1.49 -7.96
C ALA A 155 15.12 -2.88 -8.09
N THR A 156 14.28 -3.91 -8.27
CA THR A 156 14.68 -5.31 -8.37
C THR A 156 13.93 -6.03 -9.49
N GLY A 157 14.36 -7.25 -9.83
CA GLY A 157 13.67 -8.07 -10.83
C GLY A 157 13.71 -7.52 -12.26
N PRO A 158 12.83 -7.99 -13.15
CA PRO A 158 12.77 -7.55 -14.54
C PRO A 158 12.32 -6.09 -14.68
N GLY A 159 12.74 -5.44 -15.77
CA GLY A 159 12.37 -4.06 -16.11
C GLY A 159 13.53 -3.07 -15.95
N PRO A 160 13.35 -1.83 -16.44
CA PRO A 160 14.42 -0.83 -16.44
C PRO A 160 14.78 -0.34 -15.04
N ARG A 161 16.03 0.05 -14.86
CA ARG A 161 16.56 0.77 -13.69
C ARG A 161 16.56 2.27 -13.92
N LEU A 162 16.90 3.02 -12.86
CA LEU A 162 16.99 4.47 -12.91
C LEU A 162 17.97 4.94 -13.98
N GLU A 163 19.16 4.34 -14.00
CA GLU A 163 20.26 4.66 -14.90
C GLU A 163 19.97 4.36 -16.37
N ASP A 164 19.00 3.48 -16.65
CA ASP A 164 18.62 3.09 -18.01
C ASP A 164 17.72 4.13 -18.68
N VAL A 165 17.03 4.97 -17.90
CA VAL A 165 15.91 5.77 -18.40
C VAL A 165 16.14 7.27 -18.38
N VAL A 166 17.08 7.76 -17.56
CA VAL A 166 17.38 9.19 -17.44
C VAL A 166 18.89 9.44 -17.26
N PRO A 167 19.44 10.51 -17.87
CA PRO A 167 20.78 10.98 -17.55
C PRO A 167 20.97 11.30 -16.07
N ALA A 168 22.22 11.20 -15.60
CA ALA A 168 22.57 11.57 -14.24
C ALA A 168 22.14 13.03 -13.92
N GLY A 169 21.50 13.22 -12.76
CA GLY A 169 21.03 14.53 -12.29
C GLY A 169 19.91 15.19 -13.08
N SER A 170 19.22 14.45 -13.95
CA SER A 170 18.16 15.01 -14.81
C SER A 170 16.73 14.81 -14.31
N ALA A 171 16.53 14.14 -13.17
CA ALA A 171 15.19 13.81 -12.66
C ALA A 171 15.10 13.80 -11.13
N THR A 172 13.86 13.84 -10.64
CA THR A 172 13.51 13.50 -9.25
C THR A 172 13.01 12.07 -9.18
N VAL A 173 13.58 11.29 -8.26
CA VAL A 173 13.19 9.90 -8.00
C VAL A 173 12.10 9.85 -6.93
N ILE A 174 11.03 9.12 -7.19
CA ILE A 174 9.89 8.95 -6.30
C ILE A 174 9.76 7.47 -5.94
N PRO A 175 10.16 7.05 -4.72
CA PRO A 175 9.97 5.67 -4.28
C PRO A 175 8.48 5.33 -4.15
N TRP A 176 8.00 4.35 -4.90
CA TRP A 176 6.63 3.86 -4.86
C TRP A 176 6.51 2.63 -3.95
N LEU A 177 6.77 2.84 -2.67
CA LEU A 177 6.76 1.82 -1.61
C LEU A 177 5.89 2.28 -0.44
N LEU A 178 5.10 1.36 0.14
CA LEU A 178 4.15 1.72 1.19
C LEU A 178 4.82 2.26 2.46
N ALA A 179 5.94 1.68 2.85
CA ALA A 179 6.55 1.94 4.15
C ALA A 179 8.06 2.21 4.02
N PRO A 180 8.66 2.92 5.00
CA PRO A 180 10.10 3.01 5.12
C PRO A 180 10.74 1.62 5.28
N GLY A 181 11.97 1.49 4.81
CA GLY A 181 12.74 0.26 4.97
C GLY A 181 13.95 0.20 4.05
N ARG A 182 14.74 -0.87 4.18
CA ARG A 182 15.99 -1.07 3.42
C ARG A 182 15.86 -0.85 1.90
N LEU A 183 14.77 -1.27 1.28
CA LEU A 183 14.58 -1.11 -0.17
C LEU A 183 14.35 0.35 -0.56
N LEU A 184 13.58 1.10 0.25
CA LEU A 184 13.39 2.52 0.06
C LEU A 184 14.71 3.27 0.23
N ASP A 185 15.48 2.93 1.26
CA ASP A 185 16.80 3.51 1.50
C ASP A 185 17.75 3.23 0.33
N ALA A 186 17.70 2.02 -0.23
CA ALA A 186 18.49 1.64 -1.40
C ALA A 186 18.10 2.45 -2.66
N ILE A 187 16.81 2.68 -2.89
CA ILE A 187 16.32 3.53 -4.01
C ILE A 187 16.83 4.96 -3.83
N ASN A 188 16.70 5.55 -2.64
CA ASN A 188 17.16 6.92 -2.37
C ASN A 188 18.69 7.03 -2.48
N SER A 189 19.42 6.00 -2.05
CA SER A 189 20.89 5.93 -2.20
C SER A 189 21.29 5.86 -3.67
N ALA A 190 20.59 5.04 -4.48
CA ALA A 190 20.84 4.93 -5.91
C ALA A 190 20.52 6.25 -6.64
N ALA A 191 19.45 6.94 -6.26
CA ALA A 191 19.12 8.27 -6.79
C ALA A 191 20.26 9.26 -6.54
N THR A 192 20.74 9.32 -5.29
CA THR A 192 21.85 10.21 -4.90
C THR A 192 23.13 9.86 -5.65
N ALA A 193 23.46 8.57 -5.79
CA ALA A 193 24.63 8.11 -6.53
C ALA A 193 24.56 8.46 -8.02
N HIS A 194 23.36 8.48 -8.60
CA HIS A 194 23.10 8.91 -9.99
C HIS A 194 22.95 10.44 -10.13
N GLY A 195 23.23 11.21 -9.08
CA GLY A 195 23.14 12.67 -9.07
C GLY A 195 21.71 13.23 -9.10
N CYS A 196 20.70 12.36 -9.02
CA CYS A 196 19.29 12.75 -9.01
C CYS A 196 18.83 13.18 -7.61
N THR A 197 17.80 14.02 -7.56
CA THR A 197 17.07 14.27 -6.30
C THR A 197 16.10 13.14 -6.02
N HIS A 198 15.63 13.00 -4.78
CA HIS A 198 14.56 12.05 -4.46
C HIS A 198 13.51 12.67 -3.53
N SER A 199 12.26 12.23 -3.64
CA SER A 199 11.14 12.71 -2.84
C SER A 199 10.25 11.55 -2.41
N GLY A 200 10.19 11.30 -1.09
CA GLY A 200 9.32 10.29 -0.50
C GLY A 200 10.02 9.45 0.57
N GLU A 201 9.27 9.19 1.66
CA GLU A 201 9.73 8.37 2.79
C GLU A 201 8.85 7.12 3.00
N GLY A 202 7.87 6.90 2.12
CA GLY A 202 6.91 5.80 2.17
C GLY A 202 5.49 6.32 2.00
N LEU A 203 4.68 5.67 1.16
CA LEU A 203 3.36 6.18 0.79
C LEU A 203 2.39 6.23 1.96
N LEU A 204 2.54 5.39 3.00
CA LEU A 204 1.74 5.48 4.21
C LEU A 204 2.03 6.77 5.01
N LEU A 205 3.11 7.48 4.71
CA LEU A 205 3.39 8.81 5.30
C LEU A 205 2.68 9.94 4.55
N GLU A 206 2.19 9.71 3.34
CA GLU A 206 1.46 10.70 2.54
C GLU A 206 -0.01 10.81 3.00
N GLU A 207 -0.47 12.03 3.28
CA GLU A 207 -1.86 12.26 3.71
C GLU A 207 -2.89 11.80 2.67
N LEU A 208 -2.57 11.90 1.37
CA LEU A 208 -3.44 11.41 0.30
C LEU A 208 -3.64 9.89 0.35
N MET A 209 -2.61 9.12 0.72
CA MET A 209 -2.75 7.68 0.92
C MET A 209 -3.59 7.37 2.16
N VAL A 210 -3.36 8.10 3.25
CA VAL A 210 -4.14 7.94 4.48
C VAL A 210 -5.62 8.29 4.25
N ALA A 211 -5.90 9.33 3.48
CA ALA A 211 -7.25 9.73 3.10
C ALA A 211 -7.94 8.68 2.22
N GLU A 212 -7.22 8.08 1.26
CA GLU A 212 -7.72 6.97 0.43
C GLU A 212 -8.09 5.76 1.29
N ILE A 213 -7.23 5.36 2.22
CA ILE A 213 -7.50 4.27 3.17
C ILE A 213 -8.74 4.61 4.02
N ALA A 214 -8.82 5.82 4.56
CA ALA A 214 -9.95 6.26 5.37
C ALA A 214 -11.28 6.21 4.60
N ALA A 215 -11.28 6.65 3.33
CA ALA A 215 -12.47 6.63 2.48
C ALA A 215 -12.96 5.20 2.20
N ARG A 216 -12.05 4.26 1.91
CA ARG A 216 -12.39 2.85 1.67
C ARG A 216 -12.95 2.17 2.93
N LEU A 217 -12.31 2.38 4.08
CA LEU A 217 -12.76 1.81 5.34
C LEU A 217 -14.12 2.38 5.77
N GLY A 218 -14.30 3.71 5.67
CA GLY A 218 -15.58 4.37 5.99
C GLY A 218 -16.73 3.86 5.12
N SER A 219 -16.54 3.82 3.79
CA SER A 219 -17.57 3.31 2.87
C SER A 219 -17.93 1.85 3.11
N ALA A 220 -16.96 1.01 3.51
CA ALA A 220 -17.21 -0.39 3.84
C ALA A 220 -17.96 -0.55 5.17
N ALA A 221 -17.66 0.29 6.17
CA ALA A 221 -18.35 0.28 7.46
C ALA A 221 -19.82 0.69 7.34
N ASP A 222 -20.11 1.73 6.54
CA ASP A 222 -21.48 2.20 6.31
C ASP A 222 -22.36 1.13 5.63
N LYS A 223 -21.77 0.34 4.72
CA LYS A 223 -22.45 -0.77 4.06
C LYS A 223 -22.78 -1.93 5.01
N GLY A 224 -21.91 -2.20 5.99
CA GLY A 224 -22.13 -3.25 6.99
C GLY A 224 -23.22 -2.91 8.02
N LEU A 225 -23.53 -1.62 8.21
CA LEU A 225 -24.61 -1.17 9.11
C LEU A 225 -26.00 -1.18 8.46
N SER A 226 -26.10 -1.42 7.14
CA SER A 226 -27.34 -1.30 6.35
C SER A 226 -27.99 -2.63 5.97
N THR A 227 -27.48 -3.76 6.47
CA THR A 227 -28.00 -5.13 6.22
C THR A 227 -28.51 -5.76 7.50
#